data_AF-A0A932V8G3-F1
#
_entry.id   AF-A0A932V8G3-F1
#
_cell.length_a   1.000
_cell.length_b   1.000
_cell.length_c   1.000
_cell.angle_alpha   90.00
_cell.angle_beta   90.00
_cell.angle_gamma   90.00
#
_symmetry.space_group_name_H-M   'P 1'
#
loop_
_entity.id
_entity.type
_entity.pdbx_description
1 polymer ?
#
loop_
_entity_poly.entity_id
_entity_poly.type
_entity_poly.pdbx_seq_one_letter_code
_entity_poly.pdbx_strand_id
1 'polypeptide(L)'
;MKAVAIFEHGGVEKLTLTDLPKPILDVDDVLINVKAVAMNHLDLWVRAGLPGLKLPLPHLLGSDVAGVIAEIGAEVRGLQIGQRVTINPGWWDTTCEYCRAEQECLCVNFKIFGEHLTGGYAEFMRVPARNVLPIPDALPFEQAAAAPLAFLTAWRALMTQARLQTGETVLITGIGGGVASAAIQIARYAGARVLVTSSSDAKLERAREFGAEVLINYTRQ
;
A
#
# COMPACT_ATOMS: atom_id res chain seq x y z
N MET A 1 6.97 -8.38 -21.07
CA MET A 1 6.01 -8.69 -20.01
C MET A 1 4.82 -7.78 -20.21
N LYS A 2 3.62 -8.29 -19.97
CA LYS A 2 2.40 -7.48 -20.03
C LYS A 2 2.37 -6.52 -18.84
N ALA A 3 1.98 -5.28 -19.12
CA ALA A 3 1.84 -4.23 -18.13
C ALA A 3 0.71 -3.27 -18.52
N VAL A 4 0.10 -2.63 -17.52
CA VAL A 4 -0.79 -1.48 -17.72
C VAL A 4 0.00 -0.23 -17.35
N ALA A 5 0.21 0.64 -18.34
CA ALA A 5 1.02 1.84 -18.19
C ALA A 5 0.27 3.09 -18.66
N ILE A 6 0.70 4.24 -18.16
CA ILE A 6 0.35 5.55 -18.69
C ILE A 6 1.49 6.08 -19.55
N PHE A 7 1.17 6.58 -20.74
CA PHE A 7 2.13 7.24 -21.64
C PHE A 7 2.01 8.77 -21.61
N GLU A 8 0.94 9.25 -20.98
CA GLU A 8 0.65 10.66 -20.69
C GLU A 8 -0.35 10.71 -19.53
N HIS A 9 -0.42 11.84 -18.82
CA HIS A 9 -1.38 12.04 -17.74
C HIS A 9 -2.80 12.29 -18.28
N GLY A 10 -3.82 11.89 -17.52
CA GLY A 10 -5.22 12.15 -17.87
C GLY A 10 -6.24 11.29 -17.12
N GLY A 11 -7.38 11.04 -17.77
CA GLY A 11 -8.44 10.21 -17.25
C GLY A 11 -8.11 8.72 -17.30
N VAL A 12 -9.10 7.89 -16.98
CA VAL A 12 -8.97 6.42 -16.96
C VAL A 12 -8.58 5.85 -18.33
N GLU A 13 -8.93 6.54 -19.41
CA GLU A 13 -8.64 6.18 -20.79
C GLU A 13 -7.14 6.19 -21.13
N LYS A 14 -6.29 6.77 -20.28
CA LYS A 14 -4.83 6.78 -20.46
C LYS A 14 -4.15 5.50 -19.99
N LEU A 15 -4.88 4.60 -19.34
CA LEU A 15 -4.37 3.29 -18.92
C LEU A 15 -4.37 2.34 -20.11
N THR A 16 -3.17 2.01 -20.61
CA THR A 16 -3.01 1.17 -21.80
C THR A 16 -2.32 -0.13 -21.42
N LEU A 17 -2.93 -1.26 -21.81
CA LEU A 17 -2.28 -2.57 -21.76
C LEU A 17 -1.23 -2.64 -22.88
N THR A 18 0.01 -2.95 -22.51
CA THR A 18 1.16 -2.95 -23.43
C THR A 18 2.20 -4.00 -23.01
N ASP A 19 3.20 -4.18 -23.85
CA ASP A 19 4.36 -5.03 -23.58
C ASP A 19 5.59 -4.16 -23.24
N LEU A 20 6.18 -4.41 -22.08
CA LEU A 20 7.40 -3.75 -21.62
C LEU A 20 8.51 -4.77 -21.35
N PRO A 21 9.79 -4.36 -21.39
CA PRO A 21 10.89 -5.22 -20.99
C PRO A 21 10.71 -5.66 -19.52
N LYS A 22 11.11 -6.90 -19.24
CA LYS A 22 11.18 -7.40 -17.87
C LYS A 22 12.22 -6.56 -17.09
N PRO A 23 11.95 -6.14 -15.84
CA PRO A 23 12.91 -5.37 -15.06
C PRO A 23 14.22 -6.14 -14.86
N ILE A 24 15.34 -5.40 -14.92
CA ILE A 24 16.66 -5.96 -14.64
C ILE A 24 16.89 -5.93 -13.14
N LEU A 25 17.24 -7.08 -12.57
CA LEU A 25 17.45 -7.26 -11.13
C LEU A 25 18.79 -6.67 -10.69
N ASP A 26 18.78 -5.92 -9.58
CA ASP A 26 20.02 -5.48 -8.91
C ASP A 26 20.46 -6.51 -7.84
N VAL A 27 21.65 -6.35 -7.27
CA VAL A 27 22.24 -7.32 -6.34
C VAL A 27 21.45 -7.47 -5.03
N ASP A 28 20.76 -6.42 -4.58
CA ASP A 28 19.96 -6.38 -3.34
C ASP A 28 18.44 -6.42 -3.59
N ASP A 29 18.03 -6.53 -4.85
CA ASP A 29 16.64 -6.56 -5.26
C ASP A 29 16.10 -8.00 -5.33
N VAL A 30 14.77 -8.11 -5.30
CA VAL A 30 14.04 -9.31 -5.70
C VAL A 30 13.08 -8.98 -6.83
N LEU A 31 12.83 -9.97 -7.69
CA LEU A 31 11.82 -9.90 -8.72
C LEU A 31 10.60 -10.71 -8.28
N ILE A 32 9.44 -10.06 -8.21
CA ILE A 32 8.17 -10.67 -7.84
C ILE A 32 7.36 -10.94 -9.10
N ASN A 33 6.92 -12.18 -9.29
CA ASN A 33 5.85 -12.54 -10.20
C ASN A 33 4.51 -12.15 -9.56
N VAL A 34 3.94 -11.06 -10.05
CA VAL A 34 2.75 -10.41 -9.48
C VAL A 34 1.53 -11.31 -9.66
N LYS A 35 0.80 -11.53 -8.57
CA LYS A 35 -0.47 -12.30 -8.57
C LYS A 35 -1.68 -11.42 -8.30
N ALA A 36 -1.52 -10.39 -7.50
CA ALA A 36 -2.55 -9.39 -7.24
C ALA A 36 -1.92 -8.02 -7.03
N VAL A 37 -2.66 -6.97 -7.41
CA VAL A 37 -2.32 -5.57 -7.14
C VAL A 37 -3.57 -4.89 -6.60
N ALA A 38 -3.44 -4.13 -5.53
CA ALA A 38 -4.53 -3.33 -5.01
C ALA A 38 -4.48 -1.90 -5.56
N MET A 39 -5.67 -1.32 -5.76
CA MET A 39 -5.82 0.07 -6.17
C MET A 39 -5.90 0.99 -4.97
N ASN A 40 -5.22 2.13 -5.05
CA ASN A 40 -5.17 3.18 -4.06
C ASN A 40 -5.61 4.52 -4.68
N HIS A 41 -6.04 5.47 -3.84
CA HIS A 41 -6.33 6.83 -4.30
C HIS A 41 -5.11 7.50 -4.96
N LEU A 42 -3.91 7.11 -4.53
CA LEU A 42 -2.64 7.50 -5.12
C LEU A 42 -2.59 7.27 -6.63
N ASP A 43 -3.07 6.11 -7.10
CA ASP A 43 -3.05 5.77 -8.53
C ASP A 43 -3.90 6.76 -9.34
N LEU A 44 -5.02 7.22 -8.78
CA LEU A 44 -5.89 8.21 -9.43
C LEU A 44 -5.19 9.56 -9.58
N TRP A 45 -4.48 10.00 -8.53
CA TRP A 45 -3.77 11.27 -8.53
C TRP A 45 -2.57 11.24 -9.48
N VAL A 46 -1.76 10.19 -9.43
CA VAL A 46 -0.57 10.04 -10.29
C VAL A 46 -1.00 9.94 -11.76
N ARG A 47 -2.04 9.17 -12.06
CA ARG A 47 -2.60 9.09 -13.43
C ARG A 47 -3.09 10.45 -13.92
N ALA A 48 -3.81 11.21 -13.09
CA ALA A 48 -4.32 12.52 -13.43
C ALA A 48 -3.21 13.59 -13.61
N GLY A 49 -2.05 13.36 -13.02
CA GLY A 49 -0.91 14.28 -13.04
C GLY A 49 -0.88 15.13 -11.77
N LEU A 50 -0.09 14.68 -10.78
CA LEU A 50 0.14 15.43 -9.55
C LEU A 50 1.03 16.66 -9.82
N PRO A 51 0.62 17.88 -9.43
CA PRO A 51 1.44 19.07 -9.59
C PRO A 51 2.81 18.92 -8.92
N GLY A 52 3.89 19.16 -9.66
CA GLY A 52 5.27 19.09 -9.17
C GLY A 52 5.91 17.69 -9.28
N LEU A 53 5.13 16.64 -9.51
CA LEU A 53 5.66 15.29 -9.72
C LEU A 53 6.04 15.10 -11.19
N LYS A 54 7.34 14.98 -11.47
CA LYS A 54 7.87 14.69 -12.81
C LYS A 54 8.25 13.23 -12.91
N LEU A 55 7.52 12.48 -13.73
CA LEU A 55 7.71 11.04 -13.89
C LEU A 55 8.27 10.70 -15.27
N PRO A 56 9.18 9.72 -15.37
CA PRO A 56 9.52 9.14 -16.66
C PRO A 56 8.31 8.38 -17.21
N LEU A 57 8.00 8.58 -18.50
CA LEU A 57 6.93 7.88 -19.19
C LEU A 57 7.54 6.89 -20.21
N PRO A 58 6.95 5.70 -20.40
CA PRO A 58 5.74 5.20 -19.77
C PRO A 58 5.91 4.88 -18.27
N HIS A 59 4.88 5.14 -17.48
CA HIS A 59 4.87 4.91 -16.04
C HIS A 59 3.86 3.83 -15.63
N LEU A 60 4.23 2.99 -14.67
CA LEU A 60 3.38 1.94 -14.12
C LEU A 60 2.91 2.37 -12.74
N LEU A 61 1.60 2.31 -12.53
CA LEU A 61 0.94 2.56 -11.24
C LEU A 61 0.92 1.27 -10.40
N GLY A 62 0.27 1.32 -9.23
CA GLY A 62 0.09 0.20 -8.33
C GLY A 62 1.17 0.15 -7.26
N SER A 63 0.85 0.62 -6.06
CA SER A 63 1.77 0.61 -4.93
C SER A 63 1.78 -0.71 -4.16
N ASP A 64 0.65 -1.40 -4.12
CA ASP A 64 0.48 -2.59 -3.29
C ASP A 64 0.41 -3.85 -4.15
N VAL A 65 1.36 -4.75 -3.95
CA VAL A 65 1.50 -5.99 -4.71
C VAL A 65 1.59 -7.17 -3.77
N ALA A 66 0.95 -8.27 -4.17
CA ALA A 66 1.26 -9.59 -3.64
C ALA A 66 1.56 -10.57 -4.77
N GLY A 67 2.50 -11.47 -4.53
CA GLY A 67 2.94 -12.41 -5.54
C GLY A 67 3.94 -13.42 -5.01
N VAL A 68 4.71 -13.97 -5.94
CA VAL A 68 5.70 -15.02 -5.67
C VAL A 68 7.07 -14.53 -6.11
N ILE A 69 8.10 -14.72 -5.28
CA ILE A 69 9.47 -14.40 -5.66
C ILE A 69 9.89 -15.28 -6.85
N ALA A 70 10.21 -14.64 -7.97
CA ALA A 70 10.67 -15.29 -9.19
C ALA A 70 12.19 -15.36 -9.27
N GLU A 71 12.87 -14.28 -8.88
CA GLU A 71 14.34 -14.16 -8.92
C GLU A 71 14.83 -13.35 -7.71
N ILE A 72 16.08 -13.60 -7.31
CA ILE A 72 16.71 -13.01 -6.13
C ILE A 72 18.11 -12.52 -6.51
N GLY A 73 18.44 -11.28 -6.13
CA GLY A 73 19.77 -10.70 -6.30
C GLY A 73 20.85 -11.39 -5.46
N ALA A 74 22.10 -11.31 -5.89
CA ALA A 74 23.22 -12.05 -5.30
C ALA A 74 23.48 -11.73 -3.80
N GLU A 75 23.11 -10.53 -3.33
CA GLU A 75 23.33 -10.08 -1.95
C GLU A 75 22.09 -10.21 -1.06
N VAL A 76 20.97 -10.68 -1.60
CA VAL A 76 19.76 -10.92 -0.82
C VAL A 76 19.95 -12.14 0.08
N ARG A 77 19.46 -12.03 1.32
CA ARG A 77 19.48 -13.09 2.34
C ARG A 77 18.09 -13.21 2.97
N GLY A 78 17.77 -14.39 3.51
CA GLY A 78 16.53 -14.62 4.26
C GLY A 78 15.26 -14.78 3.40
N LEU A 79 15.36 -14.66 2.08
CA LEU A 79 14.27 -14.87 1.13
C LEU A 79 14.57 -16.04 0.19
N GLN A 80 13.53 -16.66 -0.36
CA GLN A 80 13.64 -17.83 -1.23
C GLN A 80 12.79 -17.68 -2.50
N ILE A 81 13.31 -18.17 -3.63
CA ILE A 81 12.52 -18.27 -4.87
C ILE A 81 11.31 -19.19 -4.61
N GLY A 82 10.13 -18.80 -5.10
CA GLY A 82 8.87 -19.50 -4.83
C GLY A 82 8.13 -19.05 -3.58
N GLN A 83 8.75 -18.19 -2.75
CA GLN A 83 8.12 -17.67 -1.54
C GLN A 83 6.97 -16.71 -1.87
N ARG A 84 5.86 -16.84 -1.14
CA ARG A 84 4.71 -15.93 -1.24
C ARG A 84 5.01 -14.67 -0.44
N VAL A 85 4.79 -13.51 -1.05
CA VAL A 85 5.15 -12.23 -0.46
C VAL A 85 4.14 -11.13 -0.78
N THR A 86 4.11 -10.12 0.08
CA THR A 86 3.60 -8.78 -0.20
C THR A 86 4.74 -7.78 -0.03
N ILE A 87 4.49 -6.50 -0.30
CA ILE A 87 5.53 -5.46 -0.19
C ILE A 87 5.15 -4.33 0.75
N ASN A 88 6.14 -3.74 1.41
CA ASN A 88 6.05 -2.38 1.93
C ASN A 88 6.23 -1.41 0.74
N PRO A 89 5.22 -0.58 0.41
CA PRO A 89 5.24 0.30 -0.76
C PRO A 89 6.18 1.51 -0.60
N GLY A 90 6.67 1.80 0.60
CA GLY A 90 7.57 2.92 0.88
C GLY A 90 9.03 2.59 0.55
N TRP A 91 9.69 3.39 -0.27
CA TRP A 91 11.11 3.29 -0.55
C TRP A 91 11.87 4.40 0.19
N TRP A 92 13.01 4.04 0.77
CA TRP A 92 13.90 4.95 1.47
C TRP A 92 15.36 4.73 1.07
N ASP A 93 16.17 5.77 1.24
CA ASP A 93 17.56 5.83 0.77
C ASP A 93 18.58 5.11 1.64
N THR A 94 18.20 4.70 2.86
CA THR A 94 19.04 4.05 3.89
C THR A 94 20.20 4.89 4.44
N THR A 95 20.37 6.14 3.99
CA THR A 95 21.57 6.94 4.25
C THR A 95 21.32 8.18 5.10
N CYS A 96 20.12 8.75 5.07
CA CYS A 96 19.78 9.96 5.83
C CYS A 96 19.62 9.71 7.34
N GLU A 97 19.57 10.80 8.13
CA GLU A 97 19.45 10.73 9.59
C GLU A 97 18.23 9.94 10.06
N TYR A 98 17.09 10.10 9.38
CA TYR A 98 15.85 9.39 9.70
C TYR A 98 15.96 7.89 9.44
N CYS A 99 16.61 7.50 8.34
CA CYS A 99 16.83 6.09 8.04
C CYS A 99 17.75 5.42 9.07
N ARG A 100 18.79 6.13 9.54
CA ARG A 100 19.70 5.62 10.59
C ARG A 100 19.03 5.54 11.96
N ALA A 101 17.95 6.30 12.16
CA ALA A 101 17.15 6.32 13.38
C ALA A 101 15.93 5.39 13.32
N GLU A 102 15.84 4.50 12.32
CA GLU A 102 14.69 3.59 12.12
C GLU A 102 13.35 4.34 11.97
N GLN A 103 13.41 5.49 11.31
CA GLN A 103 12.28 6.36 10.99
C GLN A 103 12.16 6.54 9.48
N GLU A 104 12.20 5.45 8.72
CA GLU A 104 12.28 5.43 7.26
C GLU A 104 11.11 6.19 6.60
N CYS A 105 9.94 6.21 7.24
CA CYS A 105 8.78 6.97 6.77
C CYS A 105 8.99 8.51 6.79
N LEU A 106 10.05 8.99 7.44
CA LEU A 106 10.50 10.38 7.45
C LEU A 106 11.74 10.61 6.57
N CYS A 107 12.16 9.61 5.80
CA CYS A 107 13.29 9.74 4.89
C CYS A 107 13.14 10.98 4.00
N VAL A 108 14.20 11.78 3.89
CA VAL A 108 14.19 13.01 3.07
C VAL A 108 14.09 12.70 1.57
N ASN A 109 14.39 11.47 1.18
CA ASN A 109 14.27 10.95 -0.17
C ASN A 109 13.16 9.89 -0.29
N PHE A 110 12.17 9.92 0.62
CA PHE A 110 11.09 8.94 0.63
C PHE A 110 10.32 8.95 -0.69
N LYS A 111 10.05 7.76 -1.19
CA LYS A 111 9.33 7.52 -2.45
C LYS A 111 8.30 6.43 -2.23
N ILE A 112 7.30 6.38 -3.09
CA ILE A 112 6.30 5.30 -3.08
C ILE A 112 6.31 4.61 -4.44
N PHE A 113 6.29 3.28 -4.44
CA PHE A 113 6.10 2.48 -5.65
C PHE A 113 4.74 2.80 -6.30
N GLY A 114 4.70 2.93 -7.62
CA GLY A 114 3.51 3.38 -8.35
C GLY A 114 3.34 4.89 -8.41
N GLU A 115 3.98 5.67 -7.53
CA GLU A 115 4.01 7.13 -7.58
C GLU A 115 5.31 7.65 -8.17
N HIS A 116 6.41 7.47 -7.47
CA HIS A 116 7.74 7.96 -7.87
C HIS A 116 8.55 6.90 -8.60
N LEU A 117 8.32 5.63 -8.26
CA LEU A 117 9.00 4.47 -8.81
C LEU A 117 8.00 3.62 -9.59
N THR A 118 8.48 2.78 -10.49
CA THR A 118 7.65 1.84 -11.25
C THR A 118 6.84 0.94 -10.31
N GLY A 119 5.52 0.94 -10.49
CA GLY A 119 4.59 0.17 -9.68
C GLY A 119 4.31 -1.24 -10.19
N GLY A 120 3.31 -1.85 -9.57
CA GLY A 120 2.92 -3.25 -9.69
C GLY A 120 1.95 -3.60 -10.80
N TYR A 121 1.45 -2.65 -11.60
CA TYR A 121 0.57 -2.92 -12.74
C TYR A 121 1.31 -3.62 -13.91
N ALA A 122 1.95 -4.75 -13.63
CA ALA A 122 2.69 -5.59 -14.55
C ALA A 122 2.74 -7.03 -14.04
N GLU A 123 3.12 -7.96 -14.92
CA GLU A 123 3.36 -9.36 -14.53
C GLU A 123 4.55 -9.54 -13.59
N PHE A 124 5.53 -8.63 -13.64
CA PHE A 124 6.69 -8.63 -12.74
C PHE A 124 6.98 -7.25 -12.17
N MET A 125 7.36 -7.23 -10.89
CA MET A 125 7.80 -6.02 -10.19
C MET A 125 9.14 -6.27 -9.52
N ARG A 126 10.07 -5.33 -9.67
CA ARG A 126 11.36 -5.33 -8.97
C ARG A 126 11.26 -4.46 -7.74
N VAL A 127 11.68 -4.99 -6.59
CA VAL A 127 11.70 -4.25 -5.32
C VAL A 127 12.94 -4.64 -4.52
N PRO A 128 13.51 -3.73 -3.71
CA PRO A 128 14.56 -4.08 -2.77
C PRO A 128 14.11 -5.18 -1.81
N ALA A 129 15.00 -6.12 -1.46
CA ALA A 129 14.65 -7.21 -0.55
C ALA A 129 14.11 -6.72 0.81
N ARG A 130 14.59 -5.56 1.29
CA ARG A 130 14.10 -4.91 2.53
C ARG A 130 12.64 -4.48 2.49
N ASN A 131 12.06 -4.35 1.29
CA ASN A 131 10.66 -4.00 1.10
C ASN A 131 9.75 -5.24 1.07
N VAL A 132 10.30 -6.45 1.11
CA VAL A 132 9.54 -7.68 0.90
C VAL A 132 9.14 -8.31 2.22
N LEU A 133 7.86 -8.62 2.34
CA LEU A 133 7.25 -9.19 3.53
C LEU A 133 6.67 -10.57 3.18
N PRO A 134 7.19 -11.67 3.74
CA PRO A 134 6.60 -12.99 3.60
C PRO A 134 5.14 -13.01 4.07
N ILE A 135 4.28 -13.71 3.34
CA ILE A 135 2.88 -13.92 3.74
C ILE A 135 2.60 -15.40 4.00
N PRO A 136 1.67 -15.74 4.91
CA PRO A 136 1.28 -17.12 5.14
C PRO A 136 0.70 -17.78 3.88
N ASP A 137 0.91 -19.09 3.73
CA ASP A 137 0.40 -19.84 2.58
C ASP A 137 -1.13 -19.78 2.46
N ALA A 138 -1.82 -19.73 3.59
CA ALA A 138 -3.28 -19.66 3.67
C ALA A 138 -3.86 -18.29 3.29
N LEU A 139 -3.03 -17.22 3.23
CA LEU A 139 -3.53 -15.88 2.92
C LEU A 139 -3.65 -15.70 1.39
N PRO A 140 -4.84 -15.43 0.84
CA PRO A 140 -5.01 -15.16 -0.59
C PRO A 140 -4.22 -13.93 -1.04
N PHE A 141 -3.72 -13.94 -2.27
CA PHE A 141 -2.90 -12.85 -2.79
C PHE A 141 -3.67 -11.53 -2.84
N GLU A 142 -4.95 -11.57 -3.16
CA GLU A 142 -5.83 -10.40 -3.24
C GLU A 142 -5.96 -9.72 -1.87
N GLN A 143 -6.07 -10.50 -0.80
CA GLN A 143 -6.11 -9.98 0.57
C GLN A 143 -4.74 -9.43 1.00
N ALA A 144 -3.67 -10.14 0.66
CA ALA A 144 -2.31 -9.70 0.95
C ALA A 144 -1.92 -8.41 0.21
N ALA A 145 -2.42 -8.22 -1.02
CA ALA A 145 -2.22 -6.99 -1.78
C ALA A 145 -3.11 -5.85 -1.26
N ALA A 146 -4.30 -6.13 -0.73
CA ALA A 146 -5.20 -5.08 -0.23
C ALA A 146 -4.76 -4.44 1.12
N ALA A 147 -3.74 -4.99 1.76
CA ALA A 147 -3.32 -4.58 3.10
C ALA A 147 -2.31 -3.40 3.15
N PRO A 148 -1.17 -3.39 2.41
CA PRO A 148 0.01 -2.67 2.86
C PRO A 148 -0.18 -1.16 2.99
N LEU A 149 -0.50 -0.42 1.92
CA LEU A 149 -0.61 1.04 1.99
C LEU A 149 -1.69 1.50 2.98
N ALA A 150 -2.86 0.85 2.95
CA ALA A 150 -3.98 1.19 3.82
C ALA A 150 -3.67 0.95 5.31
N PHE A 151 -3.14 -0.23 5.64
CA PHE A 151 -2.81 -0.59 7.02
C PHE A 151 -1.60 0.15 7.55
N LEU A 152 -0.54 0.36 6.75
CA LEU A 152 0.62 1.14 7.18
C LEU A 152 0.23 2.58 7.48
N THR A 153 -0.62 3.18 6.64
CA THR A 153 -1.13 4.55 6.87
C THR A 153 -1.94 4.62 8.16
N ALA A 154 -2.88 3.70 8.35
CA ALA A 154 -3.72 3.65 9.56
C ALA A 154 -2.90 3.36 10.82
N TRP A 155 -1.93 2.44 10.75
CA TRP A 155 -1.05 2.08 11.85
C TRP A 155 -0.19 3.26 12.29
N ARG A 156 0.43 3.98 11.34
CA ARG A 156 1.22 5.16 11.66
C ARG A 156 0.36 6.24 12.34
N ALA A 157 -0.86 6.46 11.85
CA ALA A 157 -1.77 7.44 12.43
C ALA A 157 -2.15 7.08 13.88
N LEU A 158 -2.58 5.85 14.12
CA LEU A 158 -3.13 5.43 15.41
C LEU A 158 -2.05 5.04 16.42
N MET A 159 -1.10 4.19 16.03
CA MET A 159 -0.15 3.59 16.95
C MET A 159 1.12 4.44 17.12
N THR A 160 1.61 5.05 16.05
CA THR A 160 2.87 5.81 16.10
C THR A 160 2.64 7.28 16.49
N GLN A 161 1.68 7.95 15.84
CA GLN A 161 1.44 9.39 16.03
C GLN A 161 0.49 9.66 17.20
N ALA A 162 -0.71 9.09 17.16
CA ALA A 162 -1.70 9.26 18.24
C ALA A 162 -1.35 8.47 19.49
N ARG A 163 -0.56 7.39 19.35
CA ARG A 163 -0.19 6.46 20.43
C ARG A 163 -1.41 5.97 21.20
N LEU A 164 -2.42 5.52 20.46
CA LEU A 164 -3.69 5.02 21.00
C LEU A 164 -3.44 3.92 22.05
N GLN A 165 -4.07 4.06 23.21
CA GLN A 165 -3.99 3.14 24.33
C GLN A 165 -5.28 2.35 24.51
N THR A 166 -5.18 1.20 25.18
CA THR A 166 -6.33 0.38 25.54
C THR A 166 -7.32 1.17 26.42
N GLY A 167 -8.61 1.03 26.14
CA GLY A 167 -9.69 1.74 26.85
C GLY A 167 -9.94 3.17 26.37
N GLU A 168 -9.07 3.73 25.52
CA GLU A 168 -9.34 5.03 24.89
C GLU A 168 -10.48 4.93 23.87
N THR A 169 -11.04 6.08 23.51
CA THR A 169 -12.11 6.19 22.53
C THR A 169 -11.59 6.91 21.29
N VAL A 170 -11.78 6.31 20.11
CA VAL A 170 -11.35 6.88 18.83
C VAL A 170 -12.56 7.17 17.94
N LEU A 171 -12.53 8.33 17.27
CA LEU A 171 -13.46 8.69 16.22
C LEU A 171 -12.79 8.55 14.85
N ILE A 172 -13.32 7.69 13.99
CA ILE A 172 -12.84 7.51 12.62
C ILE A 172 -13.87 8.11 11.66
N THR A 173 -13.48 9.15 10.95
CA THR A 173 -14.39 9.88 10.05
C THR A 173 -14.37 9.33 8.63
N GLY A 174 -15.49 9.43 7.94
CA GLY A 174 -15.58 9.13 6.51
C GLY A 174 -15.38 7.65 6.16
N ILE A 175 -16.09 6.74 6.84
CA ILE A 175 -15.99 5.31 6.53
C ILE A 175 -16.42 5.03 5.09
N GLY A 176 -15.67 4.13 4.44
CA GLY A 176 -15.87 3.70 3.06
C GLY A 176 -14.57 3.48 2.29
N GLY A 177 -13.45 3.97 2.80
CA GLY A 177 -12.12 3.77 2.21
C GLY A 177 -11.32 2.65 2.89
N GLY A 178 -10.23 2.23 2.22
CA GLY A 178 -9.32 1.20 2.74
C GLY A 178 -8.67 1.59 4.07
N VAL A 179 -8.12 2.82 4.17
CA VAL A 179 -7.49 3.34 5.40
C VAL A 179 -8.47 3.35 6.57
N ALA A 180 -9.71 3.81 6.35
CA ALA A 180 -10.73 3.85 7.39
C ALA A 180 -11.11 2.43 7.88
N SER A 181 -11.21 1.47 6.96
CA SER A 181 -11.51 0.07 7.29
C SER A 181 -10.36 -0.59 8.05
N ALA A 182 -9.11 -0.27 7.71
CA ALA A 182 -7.92 -0.71 8.45
C ALA A 182 -7.86 -0.07 9.85
N ALA A 183 -8.15 1.22 9.95
CA ALA A 183 -8.14 1.96 11.20
C ALA A 183 -9.14 1.40 12.24
N ILE A 184 -10.34 0.99 11.82
CA ILE A 184 -11.32 0.34 12.71
C ILE A 184 -10.72 -0.93 13.33
N GLN A 185 -10.12 -1.78 12.49
CA GLN A 185 -9.56 -3.06 12.92
C GLN A 185 -8.36 -2.88 13.85
N ILE A 186 -7.46 -1.94 13.53
CA ILE A 186 -6.29 -1.62 14.35
C ILE A 186 -6.72 -1.04 15.71
N ALA A 187 -7.67 -0.10 15.71
CA ALA A 187 -8.17 0.47 16.96
C ALA A 187 -8.85 -0.57 17.86
N ARG A 188 -9.67 -1.45 17.27
CA ARG A 188 -10.27 -2.58 17.98
C ARG A 188 -9.20 -3.51 18.55
N TYR A 189 -8.18 -3.83 17.76
CA TYR A 189 -7.05 -4.67 18.18
C TYR A 189 -6.27 -4.04 19.35
N ALA A 190 -6.10 -2.72 19.36
CA ALA A 190 -5.49 -1.97 20.46
C ALA A 190 -6.38 -1.91 21.73
N GLY A 191 -7.61 -2.44 21.69
CA GLY A 191 -8.56 -2.41 22.78
C GLY A 191 -9.21 -1.05 22.99
N ALA A 192 -9.26 -0.21 21.96
CA ALA A 192 -9.95 1.07 21.98
C ALA A 192 -11.43 0.90 21.60
N ARG A 193 -12.27 1.82 22.10
CA ARG A 193 -13.67 1.97 21.71
C ARG A 193 -13.75 2.75 20.41
N VAL A 194 -14.40 2.19 19.39
CA VAL A 194 -14.41 2.75 18.04
C VAL A 194 -15.75 3.40 17.70
N LEU A 195 -15.74 4.70 17.44
CA LEU A 195 -16.85 5.47 16.90
C LEU A 195 -16.56 5.80 15.45
N VAL A 196 -17.56 5.74 14.59
CA VAL A 196 -17.39 6.01 13.16
C VAL A 196 -18.46 6.92 12.58
N THR A 197 -18.10 7.68 11.54
CA THR A 197 -19.05 8.53 10.82
C THR A 197 -19.08 8.24 9.32
N SER A 198 -20.25 8.32 8.70
CA SER A 198 -20.44 8.22 7.24
C SER A 198 -21.76 8.86 6.81
N SER A 199 -21.87 9.32 5.56
CA SER A 199 -23.17 9.72 4.98
C SER A 199 -24.04 8.54 4.54
N SER A 200 -23.52 7.31 4.61
CA SER A 200 -24.18 6.11 4.11
C SER A 200 -24.39 5.07 5.21
N ASP A 201 -25.65 4.73 5.48
CA ASP A 201 -26.00 3.69 6.44
C ASP A 201 -25.40 2.32 6.06
N ALA A 202 -25.35 2.00 4.76
CA ALA A 202 -24.75 0.75 4.29
C ALA A 202 -23.25 0.66 4.64
N LYS A 203 -22.50 1.78 4.55
CA LYS A 203 -21.09 1.83 4.94
C LYS A 203 -20.93 1.73 6.46
N LEU A 204 -21.85 2.30 7.23
CA LEU A 204 -21.87 2.19 8.69
C LEU A 204 -22.10 0.74 9.13
N GLU A 205 -23.04 0.02 8.51
CA GLU A 205 -23.27 -1.38 8.84
C GLU A 205 -22.06 -2.26 8.49
N ARG A 206 -21.39 -2.00 7.37
CA ARG A 206 -20.10 -2.64 7.06
C ARG A 206 -19.04 -2.35 8.13
N ALA A 207 -18.99 -1.12 8.63
CA ALA A 207 -18.06 -0.72 9.70
C ALA A 207 -18.28 -1.52 10.99
N ARG A 208 -19.55 -1.85 11.29
CA ARG A 208 -19.93 -2.68 12.43
C ARG A 208 -19.29 -4.07 12.36
N GLU A 209 -19.26 -4.68 11.16
CA GLU A 209 -18.61 -5.98 10.92
C GLU A 209 -17.11 -5.94 11.27
N PHE A 210 -16.45 -4.80 11.03
CA PHE A 210 -15.04 -4.59 11.37
C PHE A 210 -14.79 -4.28 12.85
N GLY A 211 -15.84 -3.99 13.62
CA GLY A 211 -15.78 -3.74 15.06
C GLY A 211 -15.99 -2.29 15.48
N ALA A 212 -16.60 -1.47 14.63
CA ALA A 212 -17.13 -0.19 15.06
C ALA A 212 -18.29 -0.39 16.04
N GLU A 213 -18.29 0.36 17.14
CA GLU A 213 -19.25 0.22 18.23
C GLU A 213 -20.38 1.26 18.16
N VAL A 214 -20.05 2.48 17.74
CA VAL A 214 -21.03 3.56 17.53
C VAL A 214 -20.96 4.03 16.09
N LEU A 215 -22.14 4.14 15.47
CA LEU A 215 -22.31 4.50 14.06
C LEU A 215 -23.08 5.82 13.97
N ILE A 216 -22.48 6.86 13.38
CA ILE A 216 -23.09 8.19 13.26
C ILE A 216 -23.29 8.54 11.79
N ASN A 217 -24.54 8.81 11.40
CA ASN A 217 -24.83 9.35 10.08
C ASN A 217 -24.95 10.87 10.13
N TYR A 218 -23.89 11.58 9.74
CA TYR A 218 -23.78 13.04 9.81
C TYR A 218 -24.72 13.81 8.86
N THR A 219 -25.51 13.10 8.05
CA THR A 219 -26.56 13.73 7.21
C THR A 219 -27.94 13.67 7.84
N ARG A 220 -28.10 12.92 8.95
CA ARG A 220 -29.39 12.70 9.63
C ARG A 220 -29.40 13.08 11.11
N GLN A 221 -28.23 13.15 11.72
CA GLN A 221 -27.97 13.44 13.13
C GLN A 221 -26.95 14.57 13.19
#